data_AF-A0AA43C4P8-F1
#
_entry.id   AF-A0AA43C4P8-F1
#
_cell.length_a   1.000
_cell.length_b   1.000
_cell.length_c   1.000
_cell.angle_alpha   90.00
_cell.angle_beta   90.00
_cell.angle_gamma   90.00
#
_symmetry.space_group_name_H-M   'P 1'
#
loop_
_entity.id
_entity.type
_entity.pdbx_description
1 polymer ?
#
loop_
_entity_poly.entity_id
_entity_poly.type
_entity_poly.pdbx_seq_one_letter_code
_entity_poly.pdbx_strand_id
1 'polypeptide(L)'
;MKRLHRNAPLFFVLALGLGAGFLVASDAADPLDPSDFSDPRALAPRLMELYEEIALTPEQEAIKKEALEAIPAACCADNSAYTCCCPCNLSRTVWGLSAWLITERGADAATVRSEVERWYDAVNPGEFPGDSCYTGGCGKPFAEGGCGGMRPGQLVWGS
;
A
#
# COMPACT_ATOMS: atom_id res chain seq x y z
N MET A 1 30.75 -52.25 33.94
CA MET A 1 31.45 -51.37 34.90
C MET A 1 32.88 -51.12 34.43
N LYS A 2 33.39 -49.88 34.62
CA LYS A 2 34.77 -49.35 34.40
C LYS A 2 35.10 -48.95 32.94
N ARG A 3 34.94 -47.66 32.59
CA ARG A 3 35.90 -46.50 32.65
C ARG A 3 37.01 -46.61 31.58
N LEU A 4 36.95 -45.81 30.50
CA LEU A 4 37.48 -44.44 30.32
C LEU A 4 39.02 -44.33 30.37
N HIS A 5 39.63 -44.16 29.19
CA HIS A 5 40.88 -43.42 28.90
C HIS A 5 40.82 -43.06 27.41
N ARG A 6 40.37 -41.86 27.00
CA ARG A 6 41.11 -40.58 26.86
C ARG A 6 42.47 -40.75 26.16
N ASN A 7 42.56 -40.26 24.92
CA ASN A 7 43.67 -39.43 24.40
C ASN A 7 43.35 -38.98 22.96
N ALA A 8 43.06 -37.68 22.81
CA ALA A 8 43.28 -36.93 21.58
C ALA A 8 44.67 -36.26 21.69
N PRO A 9 45.33 -35.93 20.57
CA PRO A 9 45.40 -34.50 20.27
C PRO A 9 45.32 -34.13 18.79
N LEU A 10 44.74 -32.93 18.61
CA LEU A 10 45.05 -31.88 17.64
C LEU A 10 45.42 -32.28 16.20
N PHE A 11 44.48 -31.99 15.29
CA PHE A 11 44.82 -31.41 14.00
C PHE A 11 44.15 -30.03 13.88
N PHE A 12 44.99 -29.02 13.95
CA PHE A 12 44.72 -27.65 13.56
C PHE A 12 44.71 -27.62 12.03
N VAL A 13 43.55 -27.42 11.40
CA VAL A 13 43.48 -27.11 9.97
C VAL A 13 42.87 -25.72 9.83
N LEU A 14 43.75 -24.82 9.40
CA LEU A 14 43.51 -23.43 9.05
C LEU A 14 42.56 -23.39 7.84
N ALA A 15 41.32 -22.94 8.02
CA ALA A 15 40.45 -22.55 6.91
C ALA A 15 40.51 -21.03 6.77
N LEU A 16 41.28 -20.57 5.79
CA LEU A 16 41.26 -19.19 5.30
C LEU A 16 39.85 -18.88 4.78
N GLY A 17 39.08 -18.11 5.55
CA GLY A 17 37.83 -17.53 5.10
C GLY A 17 38.09 -16.44 4.06
N LEU A 18 37.91 -16.78 2.79
CA LEU A 18 37.62 -15.81 1.74
C LEU A 18 36.17 -15.34 1.96
N GLY A 19 36.01 -14.33 2.82
CA GLY A 19 34.78 -13.57 2.92
C GLY A 19 34.61 -12.76 1.64
N ALA A 20 33.86 -13.30 0.67
CA ALA A 20 33.25 -12.48 -0.36
C ALA A 20 32.23 -11.57 0.36
N GLY A 21 32.63 -10.34 0.65
CA GLY A 21 31.71 -9.31 1.10
C GLY A 21 30.68 -9.08 0.01
N PHE A 22 29.48 -9.61 0.22
CA PHE A 22 28.29 -9.13 -0.49
C PHE A 22 28.09 -7.69 -0.04
N LEU A 23 28.47 -6.76 -0.90
CA LEU A 23 28.00 -5.38 -0.82
C LEU A 23 26.49 -5.43 -1.10
N VAL A 24 25.69 -5.44 -0.04
CA VAL A 24 24.27 -5.10 -0.14
C VAL A 24 24.25 -3.61 -0.48
N ALA A 25 24.00 -3.28 -1.74
CA ALA A 25 23.63 -1.92 -2.10
C ALA A 25 22.37 -1.60 -1.28
N SER A 26 22.42 -0.54 -0.47
CA SER A 26 21.19 0.04 0.05
C SER A 26 20.40 0.51 -1.16
N ASP A 27 19.33 -0.21 -1.50
CA ASP A 27 18.31 0.29 -2.40
C ASP A 27 17.90 1.66 -1.87
N ALA A 28 18.15 2.70 -2.66
CA ALA A 28 17.43 3.94 -2.45
C ALA A 28 15.95 3.57 -2.58
N ALA A 29 15.14 3.93 -1.58
CA ALA A 29 13.70 3.69 -1.62
C ALA A 29 13.18 4.19 -2.97
N ASP A 30 12.49 3.33 -3.72
CA ASP A 30 11.82 3.73 -4.93
C ASP A 30 10.73 4.74 -4.52
N PRO A 31 10.80 6.01 -4.93
CA PRO A 31 9.80 7.02 -4.57
C PRO A 31 8.39 6.69 -5.09
N LEU A 32 8.24 5.63 -5.91
CA LEU A 32 6.96 5.08 -6.35
C LEU A 32 6.65 3.69 -5.74
N ASP A 33 7.38 3.24 -4.71
CA ASP A 33 7.00 2.06 -3.91
C ASP A 33 5.66 2.36 -3.23
N PRO A 34 4.57 1.61 -3.52
CA PRO A 34 3.27 1.84 -2.90
C PRO A 34 3.19 1.61 -1.39
N SER A 35 4.29 1.25 -0.72
CA SER A 35 4.41 1.24 0.75
C SER A 35 5.05 2.50 1.34
N ASP A 36 5.62 3.38 0.51
CA ASP A 36 6.23 4.65 0.91
C ASP A 36 5.35 5.84 0.50
N PHE A 37 4.63 6.40 1.48
CA PHE A 37 3.76 7.57 1.28
C PHE A 37 4.48 8.92 1.46
N SER A 38 5.81 8.96 1.29
CA SER A 38 6.59 10.19 1.43
C SER A 38 6.30 11.23 0.33
N ASP A 39 5.90 10.81 -0.87
CA ASP A 39 5.38 11.67 -1.93
C ASP A 39 4.03 11.16 -2.46
N PRO A 40 2.92 11.46 -1.75
CA PRO A 40 1.58 11.03 -2.17
C PRO A 40 1.18 11.59 -3.55
N ARG A 41 1.76 12.73 -3.95
CA ARG A 41 1.48 13.37 -5.23
C ARG A 41 2.05 12.54 -6.38
N ALA A 42 3.29 12.08 -6.23
CA ALA A 42 3.93 11.21 -7.21
C ALA A 42 3.31 9.80 -7.22
N LEU A 43 2.92 9.29 -6.05
CA LEU A 43 2.37 7.94 -5.92
C LEU A 43 0.94 7.80 -6.45
N ALA A 44 0.08 8.80 -6.30
CA ALA A 44 -1.33 8.70 -6.67
C ALA A 44 -1.57 8.25 -8.14
N PRO A 45 -0.91 8.82 -9.17
CA PRO A 45 -1.03 8.29 -10.54
C PRO A 45 -0.65 6.82 -10.65
N ARG A 46 0.41 6.37 -9.99
CA ARG A 46 0.84 4.97 -10.02
C ARG A 46 -0.20 4.04 -9.41
N LEU A 47 -0.82 4.43 -8.29
CA LEU A 47 -1.92 3.66 -7.70
C LEU A 47 -3.12 3.56 -8.64
N MET A 48 -3.43 4.63 -9.38
CA MET A 48 -4.51 4.59 -10.38
C MET A 48 -4.18 3.63 -11.54
N GLU A 49 -2.92 3.55 -11.97
CA GLU A 49 -2.47 2.58 -12.98
C GLU A 49 -2.59 1.15 -12.47
N LEU A 50 -2.14 0.89 -11.23
CA LEU A 50 -2.22 -0.43 -10.59
C LEU A 50 -3.67 -0.95 -10.52
N TYR A 51 -4.65 -0.07 -10.32
CA TYR A 51 -6.06 -0.44 -10.37
C TYR A 51 -6.51 -0.98 -11.74
N GLU A 52 -5.95 -0.46 -12.84
CA GLU A 52 -6.28 -0.92 -14.20
C GLU A 52 -5.44 -2.14 -14.61
N GLU A 53 -4.23 -2.28 -14.06
CA GLU A 53 -3.28 -3.36 -14.38
C GLU A 53 -3.59 -4.68 -13.63
N ILE A 54 -3.99 -4.60 -12.36
CA ILE A 54 -4.11 -5.77 -11.49
C ILE A 54 -5.53 -6.31 -11.50
N ALA A 55 -5.70 -7.52 -12.05
CA ALA A 55 -6.92 -8.30 -11.90
C ALA A 55 -6.84 -9.21 -10.67
N LEU A 56 -7.71 -8.97 -9.68
CA LEU A 56 -7.81 -9.83 -8.49
C LEU A 56 -8.57 -11.12 -8.80
N THR A 57 -8.09 -12.22 -8.23
CA THR A 57 -8.86 -13.47 -8.13
C THR A 57 -10.05 -13.30 -7.18
N PRO A 58 -11.07 -14.18 -7.21
CA PRO A 58 -12.20 -14.11 -6.29
C PRO A 58 -11.78 -14.12 -4.81
N GLU A 59 -10.77 -14.91 -4.45
CA GLU A 59 -10.24 -15.00 -3.09
C GLU A 59 -9.56 -13.70 -2.66
N GLN A 60 -8.78 -13.08 -3.55
CA GLN A 60 -8.14 -11.79 -3.30
C GLN A 60 -9.17 -10.65 -3.23
N GLU A 61 -10.19 -10.67 -4.07
CA GLU A 61 -11.28 -9.70 -4.03
C GLU A 61 -12.06 -9.80 -2.71
N ALA A 62 -12.20 -10.99 -2.13
CA ALA A 62 -12.81 -11.16 -0.81
C ALA A 62 -11.99 -10.47 0.30
N ILE A 63 -10.65 -10.52 0.24
CA ILE A 63 -9.76 -9.79 1.18
C ILE A 63 -9.96 -8.28 1.04
N LYS A 64 -9.93 -7.78 -0.20
CA LYS A 64 -10.17 -6.36 -0.50
C LYS A 64 -11.54 -5.92 0.02
N LYS A 65 -12.57 -6.73 -0.21
CA LYS A 65 -13.92 -6.46 0.26
C LYS A 65 -13.99 -6.38 1.78
N GLU A 66 -13.46 -7.38 2.49
CA GLU A 66 -13.42 -7.40 3.96
C GLU A 66 -12.74 -6.15 4.53
N ALA A 67 -11.59 -5.78 3.96
CA ALA A 67 -10.84 -4.60 4.37
C ALA A 67 -11.63 -3.30 4.16
N LEU A 68 -12.13 -3.10 2.93
CA LEU A 68 -12.69 -1.83 2.50
C LEU A 68 -14.16 -1.64 2.90
N GLU A 69 -14.91 -2.71 3.21
CA GLU A 69 -16.26 -2.60 3.79
C GLU A 69 -16.25 -2.01 5.21
N ALA A 70 -15.15 -2.16 5.93
CA ALA A 70 -14.98 -1.65 7.29
C ALA A 70 -14.61 -0.15 7.37
N ILE A 71 -14.40 0.50 6.21
CA ILE A 71 -14.00 1.90 6.11
C ILE A 71 -15.10 2.67 5.38
N PRO A 72 -15.66 3.75 5.95
CA PRO A 72 -16.53 4.65 5.20
C PRO A 72 -15.78 5.25 4.01
N ALA A 73 -16.43 5.42 2.85
CA ALA A 73 -15.80 6.09 1.73
C ALA A 73 -15.55 7.57 2.07
N ALA A 74 -14.31 8.00 1.92
CA ALA A 74 -13.88 9.37 2.18
C ALA A 74 -14.73 10.45 1.45
N CYS A 75 -15.21 10.16 0.24
CA CYS A 75 -16.02 11.09 -0.54
C CYS A 75 -17.54 11.00 -0.27
N CYS A 76 -18.01 9.92 0.35
CA CYS A 76 -19.44 9.61 0.56
C CYS A 76 -19.58 8.59 1.71
N ALA A 77 -19.67 9.07 2.95
CA ALA A 77 -19.62 8.24 4.15
C ALA A 77 -20.82 7.29 4.33
N ASP A 78 -21.90 7.48 3.56
CA ASP A 78 -23.03 6.55 3.51
C ASP A 78 -22.69 5.21 2.83
N ASN A 79 -21.56 5.16 2.11
CA ASN A 79 -21.03 3.96 1.46
C ASN A 79 -19.70 3.57 2.07
N SER A 80 -19.25 2.34 1.80
CA SER A 80 -17.90 1.92 2.17
C SER A 80 -16.88 2.27 1.09
N ALA A 81 -15.60 2.27 1.45
CA ALA A 81 -14.50 2.42 0.49
C ALA A 81 -14.50 1.32 -0.58
N TYR A 82 -15.16 0.18 -0.31
CA TYR A 82 -15.38 -0.88 -1.28
C TYR A 82 -16.43 -0.50 -2.33
N THR A 83 -17.58 0.02 -1.89
CA THR A 83 -18.75 0.29 -2.74
C THR A 83 -18.92 1.75 -3.14
N CYS A 84 -17.91 2.60 -2.88
CA CYS A 84 -18.00 4.05 -3.09
C CYS A 84 -18.75 4.40 -4.38
N CYS A 85 -19.72 5.31 -4.27
CA CYS A 85 -20.76 5.57 -5.26
C CYS A 85 -20.26 5.95 -6.67
N CYS A 86 -18.97 6.31 -6.81
CA CYS A 86 -18.35 6.64 -8.09
C CYS A 86 -16.89 6.18 -8.15
N PRO A 87 -16.38 5.78 -9.34
CA PRO A 87 -14.96 5.60 -9.57
C PRO A 87 -14.31 6.98 -9.75
N CYS A 88 -14.16 7.74 -8.67
CA CYS A 88 -13.35 8.96 -8.65
C CYS A 88 -11.86 8.61 -8.51
N ASN A 89 -10.98 9.58 -8.67
CA ASN A 89 -9.54 9.32 -8.59
C ASN A 89 -9.10 8.92 -7.18
N LEU A 90 -9.77 9.38 -6.12
CA LEU A 90 -9.52 8.88 -4.76
C LEU A 90 -9.87 7.39 -4.61
N SER A 91 -11.02 6.95 -5.13
CA SER A 91 -11.39 5.53 -5.07
C SER A 91 -10.43 4.67 -5.89
N ARG A 92 -9.98 5.15 -7.06
CA ARG A 92 -8.99 4.43 -7.88
C ARG A 92 -7.66 4.23 -7.16
N THR A 93 -7.16 5.23 -6.44
CA THR A 93 -5.91 5.08 -5.68
C THR A 93 -6.06 4.06 -4.56
N VAL A 94 -7.17 4.10 -3.82
CA VAL A 94 -7.49 3.11 -2.77
C VAL A 94 -7.58 1.70 -3.35
N TRP A 95 -8.28 1.52 -4.47
CA TRP A 95 -8.47 0.22 -5.08
C TRP A 95 -7.18 -0.34 -5.68
N GLY A 96 -6.33 0.51 -6.27
CA GLY A 96 -5.03 0.10 -6.78
C GLY A 96 -4.03 -0.24 -5.69
N LEU A 97 -3.98 0.56 -4.61
CA LEU A 97 -3.19 0.25 -3.41
C LEU A 97 -3.60 -1.10 -2.82
N SER A 98 -4.91 -1.30 -2.64
CA SER A 98 -5.44 -2.56 -2.11
C SER A 98 -5.06 -3.75 -3.00
N ALA A 99 -5.18 -3.60 -4.32
CA ALA A 99 -4.84 -4.65 -5.26
C ALA A 99 -3.35 -5.02 -5.17
N TRP A 100 -2.46 -4.03 -5.19
CA TRP A 100 -1.02 -4.26 -5.08
C TRP A 100 -0.60 -4.88 -3.75
N LEU A 101 -1.17 -4.43 -2.62
CA LEU A 101 -0.88 -5.00 -1.30
C LEU A 101 -1.22 -6.49 -1.27
N ILE A 102 -2.37 -6.87 -1.84
CA ILE A 102 -2.83 -8.25 -1.86
C ILE A 102 -1.99 -9.11 -2.81
N THR A 103 -1.66 -8.62 -4.02
CA THR A 103 -0.94 -9.43 -5.02
C THR A 103 0.55 -9.50 -4.77
N GLU A 104 1.20 -8.37 -4.47
CA GLU A 104 2.67 -8.27 -4.41
C GLU A 104 3.21 -8.50 -3.00
N ARG A 105 2.41 -8.18 -1.97
CA ARG A 105 2.82 -8.31 -0.56
C ARG A 105 2.10 -9.44 0.17
N GLY A 106 1.09 -10.06 -0.43
CA GLY A 106 0.29 -11.11 0.23
C GLY A 106 -0.44 -10.60 1.46
N ALA A 107 -0.82 -9.32 1.46
CA ALA A 107 -1.44 -8.67 2.61
C ALA A 107 -2.83 -9.26 2.93
N ASP A 108 -3.14 -9.31 4.22
CA ASP A 108 -4.47 -9.65 4.73
C ASP A 108 -5.38 -8.42 4.83
N ALA A 109 -6.64 -8.63 5.20
CA ALA A 109 -7.64 -7.56 5.25
C ALA A 109 -7.29 -6.47 6.27
N ALA A 110 -6.71 -6.85 7.41
CA ALA A 110 -6.29 -5.91 8.45
C ALA A 110 -5.16 -4.99 7.96
N THR A 111 -4.18 -5.55 7.26
CA THR A 111 -3.08 -4.78 6.67
C THR A 111 -3.57 -3.85 5.58
N VAL A 112 -4.41 -4.34 4.65
CA VAL A 112 -5.00 -3.52 3.59
C VAL A 112 -5.78 -2.34 4.17
N ARG A 113 -6.59 -2.60 5.20
CA ARG A 113 -7.35 -1.55 5.89
C ARG A 113 -6.42 -0.48 6.47
N SER A 114 -5.42 -0.89 7.25
CA SER A 114 -4.49 0.03 7.90
C SER A 114 -3.73 0.90 6.90
N GLU A 115 -3.32 0.34 5.76
CA GLU A 115 -2.59 1.09 4.74
C GLU A 115 -3.48 2.05 3.96
N VAL A 116 -4.77 1.72 3.77
CA VAL A 116 -5.74 2.64 3.16
C VAL A 116 -6.07 3.81 4.09
N GLU A 117 -6.20 3.58 5.39
CA GLU A 117 -6.36 4.65 6.38
C GLU A 117 -5.13 5.57 6.39
N ARG A 118 -3.91 5.00 6.38
CA ARG A 118 -2.66 5.77 6.23
C ARG A 118 -2.58 6.56 4.92
N TRP A 119 -3.08 5.99 3.83
CA TRP A 119 -3.14 6.69 2.54
C TRP A 119 -4.06 7.91 2.62
N TYR A 120 -5.23 7.79 3.24
CA TYR A 120 -6.14 8.93 3.45
C TYR A 120 -5.47 10.04 4.25
N ASP A 121 -4.80 9.72 5.34
CA ASP A 121 -4.06 10.69 6.15
C ASP A 121 -2.96 11.38 5.34
N ALA A 122 -2.27 10.63 4.47
CA ALA A 122 -1.19 11.15 3.64
C ALA A 122 -1.69 12.13 2.56
N VAL A 123 -2.83 11.84 1.93
CA VAL A 123 -3.38 12.71 0.86
C VAL A 123 -4.24 13.86 1.39
N ASN A 124 -4.76 13.74 2.61
CA ASN A 124 -5.57 14.76 3.25
C ASN A 124 -5.38 14.77 4.77
N PRO A 125 -4.38 15.51 5.27
CA PRO A 125 -4.15 15.68 6.71
C PRO A 125 -5.29 16.37 7.46
N GLY A 126 -6.23 17.01 6.75
CA GLY A 126 -7.36 17.76 7.31
C GLY A 126 -8.64 16.95 7.47
N GLU A 127 -8.59 15.62 7.27
CA GLU A 127 -9.73 14.70 7.22
C GLU A 127 -10.66 14.93 6.02
N PHE A 128 -11.27 13.86 5.53
CA PHE A 128 -12.27 13.95 4.47
C PHE A 128 -13.66 14.23 5.05
N PRO A 129 -14.45 15.12 4.42
CA PRO A 129 -15.74 15.54 4.96
C PRO A 129 -16.82 14.46 4.85
N GLY A 130 -16.63 13.42 4.03
CA GLY A 130 -17.60 12.35 3.85
C GLY A 130 -18.83 12.72 3.01
N ASP A 131 -18.96 13.96 2.53
CA ASP A 131 -20.11 14.41 1.72
C ASP A 131 -19.71 15.04 0.37
N SER A 132 -18.43 14.94 -0.01
CA SER A 132 -17.84 15.58 -1.19
C SER A 132 -18.57 15.23 -2.49
N CYS A 133 -19.12 14.01 -2.60
CA CYS A 133 -19.92 13.62 -3.75
C CYS A 133 -21.22 14.44 -3.89
N TYR A 134 -21.82 14.85 -2.79
CA TYR A 134 -23.10 15.57 -2.76
C TYR A 134 -22.91 17.10 -2.83
N THR A 135 -21.76 17.59 -2.40
CA THR A 135 -21.46 19.03 -2.31
C THR A 135 -20.62 19.57 -3.48
N GLY A 136 -20.38 18.74 -4.51
CA GLY A 136 -19.61 19.13 -5.70
C GLY A 136 -18.08 19.09 -5.50
N GLY A 137 -17.60 18.35 -4.51
CA GLY A 137 -16.16 18.16 -4.23
C GLY A 137 -15.45 17.21 -5.19
N CYS A 138 -16.14 16.57 -6.13
CA CYS A 138 -15.55 15.59 -7.05
C CYS A 138 -14.33 16.12 -7.83
N GLY A 139 -14.35 17.39 -8.22
CA GLY A 139 -13.27 18.05 -8.98
C GLY A 139 -12.22 18.73 -8.12
N LYS A 140 -12.32 18.68 -6.79
CA LYS A 140 -11.37 19.34 -5.87
C LYS A 140 -10.17 18.44 -5.56
N PRO A 141 -9.02 19.02 -5.18
CA PRO A 141 -7.87 18.28 -4.66
C PRO A 141 -8.20 17.41 -3.44
N PHE A 142 -7.45 16.31 -3.25
CA PHE A 142 -7.55 15.48 -2.04
C PHE A 142 -7.33 16.29 -0.76
N ALA A 143 -6.27 17.11 -0.72
CA ALA A 143 -5.91 17.94 0.44
C ALA A 143 -6.95 19.01 0.83
N GLU A 144 -7.94 19.25 -0.02
CA GLU A 144 -9.07 20.17 0.24
C GLU A 144 -10.38 19.40 0.51
N GLY A 145 -10.28 18.11 0.87
CA GLY A 145 -11.43 17.22 1.06
C GLY A 145 -12.09 16.77 -0.24
N GLY A 146 -11.45 16.97 -1.39
CA GLY A 146 -11.97 16.60 -2.70
C GLY A 146 -11.68 15.17 -3.13
N CYS A 147 -12.25 14.76 -4.26
CA CYS A 147 -12.06 13.41 -4.81
C CYS A 147 -10.99 13.31 -5.90
N GLY A 148 -10.23 14.39 -6.14
CA GLY A 148 -9.11 14.44 -7.08
C GLY A 148 -9.49 14.34 -8.55
N GLY A 149 -10.75 14.58 -8.90
CA GLY A 149 -11.27 14.44 -10.25
C GLY A 149 -11.94 13.09 -10.53
N MET A 150 -12.68 13.05 -11.63
CA MET A 150 -13.48 11.88 -12.03
C MET A 150 -12.85 11.09 -13.18
N ARG A 151 -11.94 11.70 -13.95
CA ARG A 151 -11.36 11.10 -15.15
C ARG A 151 -10.00 10.47 -14.83
N PRO A 152 -9.78 9.19 -15.22
CA PRO A 152 -8.44 8.61 -15.26
C PRO A 152 -7.50 9.53 -16.06
N GLY A 153 -6.30 9.79 -15.54
CA GLY A 153 -5.31 10.68 -16.17
C GLY A 153 -5.53 12.18 -15.98
N GLN A 154 -6.60 12.61 -15.29
CA GLN A 154 -6.80 14.00 -14.87
C GLN A 154 -6.88 14.10 -13.35
N LEU A 155 -5.79 13.77 -12.67
CA LEU A 155 -5.66 13.95 -11.23
C LEU A 155 -5.59 15.44 -10.91
N VAL A 156 -6.52 15.91 -10.07
CA VAL A 156 -6.50 17.25 -9.52
C VAL A 156 -5.74 17.21 -8.21
N TRP A 157 -4.56 17.82 -8.20
CA TRP A 157 -3.76 18.03 -6.99
C TRP A 157 -3.72 19.51 -6.64
N GLY A 158 -3.80 19.82 -5.35
CA GLY A 158 -3.75 21.21 -4.85
C GLY A 158 -2.38 21.83 -5.08
N SER A 159 -2.30 23.15 -5.00
CA SER A 159 -1.01 23.86 -4.99
C SER A 159 -0.38 23.84 -3.61
#